data_AF-A0ABC8SZC9-F1
#
_entry.id   AF-A0ABC8SZC9-F1
#
_cell.length_a   1.000
_cell.length_b   1.000
_cell.length_c   1.000
_cell.angle_alpha   90.00
_cell.angle_beta   90.00
_cell.angle_gamma   90.00
#
_symmetry.space_group_name_H-M   'P 1'
#
loop_
_entity.id
_entity.type
_entity.pdbx_description
1 polymer ?
#
loop_
_entity_poly.entity_id
_entity_poly.type
_entity_poly.pdbx_seq_one_letter_code
_entity_poly.pdbx_strand_id
1 'polypeptide(L)'
;MHISIPLLHWHFCQGLMCFLCRDHVYVCNLSTQEFLEVPYSIKLRSVRNFALGYLPSTSEYKIVHWFRETDSNDVQQLVCQIFTIKEGGSNAQGSWRVIGNSPDFCWGSGFPISLNGSIYWFGNDHRNNGDPMNIYTFDLATEEYKTVVSPNLFRPFP
;
A
#
# COMPACT_ATOMS: atom_id res chain seq x y z
N MET A 1 -12.91 16.02 -25.97
CA MET A 1 -13.83 15.40 -24.98
C MET A 1 -12.97 14.99 -23.78
N HIS A 2 -12.81 15.87 -22.80
CA HIS A 2 -12.08 15.55 -21.56
C HIS A 2 -13.02 14.76 -20.66
N ILE A 3 -12.85 13.44 -20.62
CA ILE A 3 -13.55 12.60 -19.64
C ILE A 3 -12.73 12.72 -18.36
N SER A 4 -13.13 13.62 -17.48
CA SER A 4 -12.64 13.68 -16.10
C SER A 4 -13.21 12.47 -15.36
N ILE A 5 -12.44 11.38 -15.35
CA ILE A 5 -12.73 10.22 -14.50
C ILE A 5 -12.21 10.57 -13.11
N PRO A 6 -13.01 10.43 -12.03
CA PRO A 6 -12.53 10.72 -10.69
C PRO A 6 -11.40 9.75 -10.32
N LEU A 7 -10.21 10.29 -10.04
CA LEU A 7 -9.13 9.56 -9.39
C LEU A 7 -9.61 9.17 -7.99
N LEU A 8 -10.06 7.94 -7.82
CA LEU A 8 -10.70 7.50 -6.58
C LEU A 8 -9.70 7.21 -5.45
N HIS A 9 -8.44 6.94 -5.79
CA HIS A 9 -7.38 6.62 -4.82
C HIS A 9 -6.00 6.85 -5.47
N TRP A 10 -5.12 7.56 -4.78
CA TRP A 10 -3.75 7.84 -5.22
C TRP A 10 -2.81 7.94 -4.02
N HIS A 11 -1.54 7.63 -4.27
CA HIS A 11 -0.43 7.73 -3.32
C HIS A 11 0.73 8.43 -4.00
N PHE A 12 1.40 9.30 -3.25
CA PHE A 12 2.61 9.96 -3.71
C PHE A 12 3.78 9.61 -2.79
N CYS A 13 4.91 9.23 -3.37
CA CYS A 13 6.13 8.96 -2.64
C CYS A 13 7.33 9.30 -3.51
N GLN A 14 8.22 10.14 -2.98
CA GLN A 14 9.54 10.42 -3.56
C GLN A 14 9.53 10.78 -5.07
N GLY A 15 8.52 11.54 -5.53
CA GLY A 15 8.41 11.98 -6.93
C GLY A 15 7.58 11.09 -7.84
N LEU A 16 7.19 9.90 -7.37
CA LEU A 16 6.26 9.02 -8.08
C LEU A 16 4.85 9.12 -7.48
N MET A 17 3.85 9.10 -8.37
CA MET A 17 2.44 8.96 -8.02
C MET A 17 1.93 7.62 -8.50
N CYS A 18 1.34 6.84 -7.60
CA CYS A 18 0.65 5.59 -7.89
C CYS A 18 -0.85 5.81 -7.75
N PHE A 19 -1.65 5.44 -8.75
CA PHE A 19 -3.10 5.71 -8.76
C PHE A 19 -3.88 4.63 -9.51
N LEU A 20 -5.20 4.60 -9.25
CA LEU A 20 -6.12 3.71 -9.95
C LEU A 20 -6.84 4.40 -11.08
N CYS A 21 -7.01 3.68 -12.18
CA CYS A 21 -7.93 4.04 -13.24
C CYS A 21 -8.54 2.78 -13.85
N ARG A 22 -9.88 2.67 -13.82
CA ARG A 22 -10.65 1.57 -14.45
C ARG A 22 -10.11 0.16 -14.14
N ASP A 23 -9.75 -0.09 -12.88
CA ASP A 23 -9.20 -1.35 -12.35
C ASP A 23 -7.72 -1.64 -12.67
N HIS A 24 -7.01 -0.69 -13.27
CA HIS A 24 -5.57 -0.75 -13.48
C HIS A 24 -4.83 0.15 -12.49
N VAL A 25 -3.64 -0.30 -12.08
CA VAL A 25 -2.72 0.47 -11.25
C VAL A 25 -1.68 1.11 -12.16
N TYR A 26 -1.57 2.43 -12.09
CA TYR A 26 -0.59 3.20 -12.82
C TYR A 26 0.39 3.84 -11.85
N VAL A 27 1.67 3.84 -12.23
CA VAL A 27 2.70 4.64 -11.60
C VAL A 27 3.16 5.68 -12.60
N CYS A 28 3.31 6.92 -12.16
CA CYS A 28 3.83 7.97 -13.01
C CYS A 28 4.82 8.85 -12.28
N ASN A 29 5.83 9.29 -13.02
CA ASN A 29 6.64 10.42 -12.63
C ASN A 29 6.04 11.67 -13.26
N LEU A 30 5.41 12.51 -12.44
CA LEU A 30 4.73 13.72 -12.93
C LEU A 30 5.71 14.74 -13.52
N SER A 31 6.98 14.73 -13.10
CA SER A 31 7.99 15.67 -13.61
C SER A 31 8.51 15.29 -14.98
N THR A 32 8.65 13.98 -15.27
CA THR A 32 9.14 13.48 -16.57
C THR A 32 8.00 13.10 -17.51
N GLN A 33 6.75 13.06 -17.02
CA GLN A 33 5.57 12.58 -17.73
C GLN A 33 5.70 11.12 -18.20
N GLU A 34 6.54 10.34 -17.53
CA GLU A 34 6.67 8.91 -17.77
C GLU A 34 5.59 8.17 -16.99
N PHE A 35 4.94 7.23 -17.67
CA PHE A 35 3.88 6.40 -17.10
C PHE A 35 4.24 4.93 -17.24
N LEU A 36 3.90 4.19 -16.22
CA LEU A 36 4.04 2.75 -16.13
C LEU A 36 2.68 2.18 -15.74
N GLU A 37 2.14 1.31 -16.57
CA GLU A 37 1.06 0.43 -16.16
C GLU A 37 1.66 -0.78 -15.44
N VAL A 38 1.21 -1.01 -14.21
CA VAL A 38 1.63 -2.17 -13.43
C VAL A 38 0.85 -3.38 -13.93
N PRO A 39 1.49 -4.54 -14.16
CA PRO A 39 0.80 -5.75 -14.61
C PRO A 39 -0.43 -6.05 -13.76
N TYR A 40 -1.56 -6.31 -14.42
CA TYR A 40 -2.79 -6.65 -13.74
C TYR A 40 -2.64 -7.95 -12.93
N SER A 41 -3.09 -7.92 -11.68
CA SER A 41 -3.30 -9.13 -10.87
C SER A 41 -4.80 -9.34 -10.72
N ILE A 42 -5.29 -10.57 -10.94
CA ILE A 42 -6.71 -10.94 -10.79
C ILE A 42 -7.24 -10.59 -9.39
N LYS A 43 -6.32 -10.48 -8.42
CA LYS A 43 -6.57 -10.13 -7.02
C LYS A 43 -6.77 -8.63 -6.79
N LEU A 44 -6.59 -7.79 -7.82
CA LEU A 44 -6.86 -6.34 -7.86
C LEU A 44 -8.36 -6.04 -8.13
N ARG A 45 -9.31 -6.88 -7.74
CA ARG A 45 -10.75 -6.50 -7.82
C ARG A 45 -11.18 -5.56 -6.70
N SER A 46 -10.37 -5.43 -5.65
CA SER A 46 -10.61 -4.55 -4.51
C SER A 46 -9.42 -3.62 -4.29
N VAL A 47 -9.05 -2.85 -5.32
CA VAL A 47 -7.82 -2.05 -5.31
C VAL A 47 -7.85 -0.84 -4.39
N ARG A 48 -8.84 -0.67 -3.52
CA ARG A 48 -8.89 0.50 -2.64
C ARG A 48 -7.87 0.47 -1.50
N ASN A 49 -7.12 -0.64 -1.36
CA ASN A 49 -6.14 -0.84 -0.30
C ASN A 49 -4.76 -1.11 -0.91
N PHE A 50 -4.14 -0.09 -1.49
CA PHE A 50 -2.72 -0.12 -1.78
C PHE A 50 -2.01 1.07 -1.16
N ALA A 51 -0.70 0.98 -1.10
CA ALA A 51 0.18 2.06 -0.70
C ALA A 51 1.43 2.05 -1.59
N LEU A 52 1.98 3.24 -1.83
CA LEU A 52 3.28 3.39 -2.47
C LEU A 52 4.32 3.76 -1.41
N GLY A 53 5.44 3.06 -1.40
CA GLY A 53 6.57 3.42 -0.56
C GLY A 53 7.91 3.32 -1.25
N TYR A 54 8.89 4.06 -0.75
CA TYR A 54 10.26 4.07 -1.24
C TYR A 54 11.19 3.48 -0.18
N LEU A 55 12.03 2.54 -0.58
CA LEU A 55 13.08 1.92 0.23
C LEU A 55 14.43 2.51 -0.18
N PRO A 56 15.00 3.45 0.61
CA PRO A 56 16.22 4.15 0.22
C PRO A 56 17.45 3.24 0.12
N SER A 57 17.51 2.16 0.90
CA SER A 57 18.68 1.28 0.94
C SER A 57 18.92 0.50 -0.35
N THR A 58 17.87 0.24 -1.12
CA THR A 58 17.93 -0.47 -2.40
C THR A 58 17.52 0.39 -3.59
N SER A 59 17.15 1.65 -3.37
CA SER A 59 16.60 2.55 -4.39
C SER A 59 15.40 1.93 -5.13
N GLU A 60 14.49 1.35 -4.34
CA GLU A 60 13.32 0.64 -4.85
C GLU A 60 12.03 1.30 -4.38
N TYR A 61 11.07 1.40 -5.28
CA TYR A 61 9.68 1.66 -4.93
C TYR A 61 8.95 0.33 -4.77
N LYS A 62 8.09 0.24 -3.77
CA LYS A 62 7.22 -0.90 -3.53
C LYS A 62 5.78 -0.43 -3.52
N ILE A 63 4.95 -1.10 -4.31
CA ILE A 63 3.49 -1.00 -4.23
C ILE A 63 3.04 -2.16 -3.36
N VAL A 64 2.47 -1.85 -2.20
CA VAL A 64 1.91 -2.83 -1.27
C VAL A 64 0.41 -2.85 -1.50
N HIS A 65 -0.18 -4.04 -1.68
CA HIS A 65 -1.61 -4.19 -1.92
C HIS A 65 -2.20 -5.27 -1.02
N TRP A 66 -3.29 -4.92 -0.33
CA TRP A 66 -4.03 -5.79 0.57
C TRP A 66 -5.38 -6.19 -0.02
N PHE A 67 -5.68 -7.48 -0.02
CA PHE A 67 -6.94 -8.00 -0.54
C PHE A 67 -7.42 -9.19 0.29
N ARG A 68 -8.73 -9.46 0.25
CA ARG A 68 -9.31 -10.64 0.89
C ARG A 68 -9.25 -11.83 -0.06
N GLU A 69 -8.80 -12.96 0.47
CA GLU A 69 -8.84 -14.26 -0.19
C GLU A 69 -9.65 -15.21 0.69
N THR A 70 -10.52 -16.00 0.08
CA THR A 70 -11.26 -17.05 0.78
C THR A 70 -10.49 -18.35 0.62
N ASP A 71 -10.18 -19.02 1.72
CA ASP A 71 -9.52 -20.32 1.69
C ASP A 71 -10.49 -21.47 1.38
N SER A 72 -9.97 -22.71 1.33
CA SER A 72 -10.77 -23.90 1.04
C SER A 72 -11.84 -24.23 2.09
N ASN A 73 -11.80 -23.58 3.26
CA ASN A 73 -12.74 -23.77 4.35
C ASN A 73 -13.74 -22.60 4.46
N ASP A 74 -13.87 -21.80 3.40
CA ASP A 74 -14.70 -20.59 3.34
C ASP A 74 -14.31 -19.50 4.38
N VAL A 75 -13.07 -19.53 4.88
CA VAL A 75 -12.58 -18.50 5.79
C VAL A 75 -11.94 -17.38 4.99
N GLN A 76 -12.41 -16.14 5.19
CA GLN A 76 -11.79 -14.95 4.60
C GLN A 76 -10.54 -14.57 5.38
N GLN A 77 -9.42 -14.41 4.66
CA GLN A 77 -8.15 -13.97 5.20
C GLN A 77 -7.69 -12.72 4.45
N LEU A 78 -7.07 -11.78 5.17
CA LEU A 78 -6.40 -10.65 4.53
C LEU A 78 -5.02 -11.10 4.06
N VAL A 79 -4.71 -10.86 2.79
CA VAL A 79 -3.46 -11.25 2.15
C VAL A 79 -2.78 -10.00 1.60
N CYS A 80 -1.45 -10.00 1.64
CA CYS A 80 -0.63 -8.94 1.09
C CYS A 80 0.18 -9.42 -0.10
N GLN A 81 0.27 -8.57 -1.13
CA GLN A 81 1.19 -8.73 -2.25
C GLN A 81 1.99 -7.44 -2.48
N ILE A 82 3.19 -7.60 -3.02
CA ILE A 82 4.10 -6.49 -3.31
C ILE A 82 4.48 -6.52 -4.79
N PHE A 83 4.53 -5.33 -5.38
CA PHE A 83 5.19 -5.08 -6.67
C PHE A 83 6.38 -4.16 -6.45
N THR A 84 7.55 -4.54 -6.95
CA THR A 84 8.78 -3.75 -6.80
C THR A 84 9.15 -3.07 -8.12
N ILE A 85 9.48 -1.79 -8.06
CA ILE A 85 9.98 -0.97 -9.17
C ILE A 85 11.37 -0.48 -8.79
N LYS A 86 12.37 -0.76 -9.63
CA LYS A 86 13.72 -0.23 -9.43
C LYS A 86 13.82 1.16 -10.05
N GLU A 87 14.45 2.08 -9.32
CA GLU A 87 14.75 3.42 -9.82
C GLU A 87 15.61 3.35 -11.09
N GLY A 88 15.25 4.13 -12.12
CA GLY A 88 15.94 4.13 -13.42
C GLY A 88 15.61 2.96 -14.37
N GLY A 89 14.71 2.05 -13.98
CA GLY A 89 14.22 1.00 -14.88
C GLY A 89 13.13 1.51 -15.82
N SER A 90 13.44 1.63 -17.12
CA SER A 90 12.50 2.10 -18.16
C SER A 90 11.38 1.11 -18.51
N ASN A 91 11.48 -0.14 -18.03
CA ASN A 91 10.43 -1.14 -18.07
C ASN A 91 10.31 -1.72 -16.68
N ALA A 92 9.12 -1.78 -16.10
CA ALA A 92 8.92 -2.55 -14.88
C ALA A 92 9.08 -4.04 -15.18
N GLN A 93 10.31 -4.52 -15.13
CA GLN A 93 10.60 -5.92 -14.91
C GLN A 93 10.22 -6.23 -13.46
N GLY A 94 8.92 -6.38 -13.24
CA GLY A 94 8.35 -6.67 -11.94
C GLY A 94 7.20 -7.64 -12.10
N SER A 95 7.04 -8.51 -11.11
CA SER A 95 5.87 -9.34 -10.94
C SER A 95 5.33 -9.11 -9.54
N TRP A 96 4.01 -9.25 -9.40
CA TRP A 96 3.42 -9.30 -8.07
C TRP A 96 3.90 -10.56 -7.35
N ARG A 97 4.36 -10.38 -6.12
CA ARG A 97 4.68 -11.49 -5.22
C ARG A 97 3.79 -11.40 -3.98
N VAL A 98 3.10 -12.49 -3.68
CA VAL A 98 2.36 -12.64 -2.43
C VAL A 98 3.36 -12.85 -1.29
N ILE A 99 3.22 -12.09 -0.21
CA ILE A 99 4.09 -12.21 0.97
C ILE A 99 3.42 -12.99 2.11
N GLY A 100 2.12 -13.29 1.97
CA GLY A 100 1.34 -14.10 2.88
C GLY A 100 0.24 -13.32 3.59
N ASN A 101 -0.17 -13.84 4.73
CA ASN A 101 -1.28 -13.29 5.51
C ASN A 101 -0.89 -11.95 6.13
N SER A 102 -1.87 -11.05 6.14
CA SER A 102 -1.78 -9.71 6.69
C SER A 102 -2.67 -9.62 7.93
N PRO A 103 -2.27 -8.84 8.95
CA PRO A 103 -3.15 -8.55 10.07
C PRO A 103 -4.43 -7.82 9.65
N ASP A 104 -5.56 -8.12 10.29
CA ASP A 104 -6.87 -7.60 9.88
C ASP A 104 -6.99 -6.06 9.92
N PHE A 105 -6.15 -5.39 10.72
CA PHE A 105 -6.07 -3.92 10.80
C PHE A 105 -5.46 -3.24 9.56
N CYS A 106 -4.95 -3.99 8.58
CA CYS A 106 -4.46 -3.40 7.33
C CYS A 106 -5.61 -2.95 6.41
N TRP A 107 -6.85 -3.30 6.77
CA TRP A 107 -8.07 -2.72 6.21
C TRP A 107 -8.52 -1.50 7.05
N GLY A 108 -7.66 -0.48 7.08
CA GLY A 108 -7.85 0.74 7.89
C GLY A 108 -8.35 1.92 7.07
N SER A 109 -9.06 2.84 7.73
CA SER A 109 -9.45 4.13 7.16
C SER A 109 -8.25 5.09 7.08
N GLY A 110 -8.10 5.79 5.95
CA GLY A 110 -7.11 6.85 5.79
C GLY A 110 -6.21 6.64 4.57
N PHE A 111 -5.23 7.53 4.43
CA PHE A 111 -4.23 7.47 3.35
C PHE A 111 -2.89 7.03 3.96
N PRO A 112 -2.41 5.82 3.64
CA PRO A 112 -1.05 5.41 3.98
C PRO A 112 0.01 6.45 3.59
N ILE A 113 1.02 6.61 4.43
CA ILE A 113 2.14 7.53 4.21
C ILE A 113 3.44 6.74 4.22
N SER A 114 4.30 6.96 3.22
CA SER A 114 5.64 6.40 3.23
C SER A 114 6.64 7.35 3.87
N LEU A 115 7.42 6.84 4.81
CA LEU A 115 8.48 7.57 5.51
C LEU A 115 9.62 6.62 5.87
N ASN A 116 10.85 6.97 5.50
CA ASN A 116 12.08 6.27 5.89
C ASN A 116 12.06 4.74 5.67
N GLY A 117 11.63 4.28 4.49
CA GLY A 117 11.58 2.85 4.18
C GLY A 117 10.44 2.10 4.87
N SER A 118 9.45 2.81 5.41
CA SER A 118 8.26 2.22 6.03
C SER A 118 7.00 2.89 5.49
N ILE A 119 5.87 2.18 5.56
CA ILE A 119 4.54 2.70 5.25
C ILE A 119 3.74 2.73 6.55
N TYR A 120 3.16 3.87 6.88
CA TYR A 120 2.36 4.09 8.08
C TYR A 120 0.91 4.35 7.73
N TRP A 121 -0.02 3.83 8.53
CA TRP A 121 -1.44 4.13 8.40
C TRP A 121 -2.14 4.06 9.74
N PHE A 122 -3.31 4.67 9.80
CA PHE A 122 -4.23 4.50 10.92
C PHE A 122 -5.13 3.31 10.67
N GLY A 123 -5.38 2.51 11.71
CA GLY A 123 -6.30 1.39 11.62
C GLY A 123 -6.89 1.04 12.98
N ASN A 124 -7.89 0.17 12.95
CA ASN A 124 -8.44 -0.46 14.13
C ASN A 124 -8.24 -1.96 14.01
N ASP A 125 -7.96 -2.64 15.11
CA ASP A 125 -7.99 -4.11 15.12
C ASP A 125 -9.46 -4.56 15.17
N HIS A 126 -9.97 -4.99 14.02
CA HIS A 126 -11.36 -5.46 13.88
C HIS A 126 -11.67 -6.71 14.72
N ARG A 127 -10.66 -7.38 15.29
CA ARG A 127 -10.87 -8.51 16.22
C ARG A 127 -11.32 -8.03 17.60
N ASN A 128 -10.98 -6.80 17.97
CA ASN A 128 -11.32 -6.18 19.24
C ASN A 128 -12.21 -4.96 18.98
N ASN A 129 -13.53 -5.16 19.01
CA ASN A 129 -14.57 -4.14 18.74
C ASN A 129 -14.59 -2.89 19.66
N GLY A 130 -13.51 -2.59 20.38
CA GLY A 130 -13.34 -1.39 21.20
C GLY A 130 -11.91 -0.85 21.23
N ASP A 131 -10.98 -1.38 20.43
CA ASP A 131 -9.61 -0.87 20.42
C ASP A 131 -9.56 0.52 19.78
N PRO A 132 -8.85 1.47 20.41
CA PRO A 132 -8.63 2.79 19.84
C PRO A 132 -7.87 2.69 18.51
N MET A 133 -8.12 3.63 17.61
CA MET A 133 -7.39 3.76 16.36
C MET A 133 -5.89 3.82 16.62
N ASN A 134 -5.11 2.86 16.15
CA ASN A 134 -3.66 2.80 16.34
C ASN A 134 -2.92 3.23 15.07
N ILE A 135 -1.63 3.57 15.23
CA ILE A 135 -0.72 3.70 14.10
C ILE A 135 -0.05 2.35 13.88
N TYR A 136 -0.16 1.84 12.65
CA TYR A 136 0.53 0.65 12.19
C TYR A 136 1.61 1.03 11.19
N THR A 137 2.61 0.17 11.07
CA THR A 137 3.66 0.29 10.08
C THR A 137 3.91 -1.02 9.36
N PHE A 138 4.32 -0.92 8.11
CA PHE A 138 4.88 -1.98 7.29
C PHE A 138 6.30 -1.59 6.89
N ASP A 139 7.28 -2.37 7.34
CA ASP A 139 8.69 -2.18 7.02
C ASP A 139 8.97 -2.71 5.60
N LEU A 140 9.45 -1.85 4.70
CA LEU A 140 9.68 -2.25 3.30
C LEU A 140 10.91 -3.14 3.14
N ALA A 141 11.87 -3.10 4.06
CA ALA A 141 13.08 -3.90 4.00
C ALA A 141 12.82 -5.32 4.52
N THR A 142 12.17 -5.44 5.68
CA THR A 142 11.88 -6.74 6.30
C THR A 142 10.56 -7.35 5.88
N GLU A 143 9.66 -6.56 5.28
CA GLU A 143 8.30 -6.96 4.90
C GLU A 143 7.44 -7.38 6.11
N GLU A 144 7.66 -6.74 7.26
CA GLU A 144 6.99 -7.04 8.53
C GLU A 144 6.06 -5.92 8.99
N TYR A 145 4.99 -6.32 9.66
CA TYR A 145 4.02 -5.42 10.29
C TYR A 145 4.40 -5.13 11.74
N LYS A 146 4.25 -3.88 12.18
CA LYS A 146 4.40 -3.50 13.59
C LYS A 146 3.31 -2.51 14.01
N THR A 147 2.94 -2.54 15.28
CA THR A 147 2.13 -1.50 15.92
C THR A 147 3.07 -0.47 16.51
N VAL A 148 2.91 0.80 16.15
CA VAL A 148 3.80 1.88 16.60
C VAL A 148 3.39 2.36 17.99
N VAL A 149 2.19 2.97 18.13
CA VAL A 149 1.66 3.46 19.41
C VAL A 149 0.13 3.60 19.32
N SER A 150 -0.58 3.45 20.45
CA SER A 150 -1.97 3.87 20.60
C SER A 150 -2.08 5.36 20.94
N PRO A 151 -2.87 6.17 20.23
CA PRO A 151 -2.97 7.61 20.45
C PRO A 151 -3.31 8.07 21.85
N ASN A 152 -3.90 7.20 22.66
CA ASN A 152 -4.18 7.48 24.07
C ASN A 152 -2.91 7.60 24.93
N LEU A 153 -1.72 7.35 24.36
CA LEU A 153 -0.42 7.47 25.02
C LEU A 153 0.45 8.63 24.48
N PHE A 154 -0.08 9.47 23.58
CA PHE A 154 0.69 10.63 23.10
C PHE A 154 0.91 11.62 24.24
N ARG A 155 2.17 11.74 24.70
CA ARG A 155 2.60 12.92 25.45
C ARG A 155 2.64 14.10 24.48
N PRO A 156 2.21 15.31 24.90
CA PRO A 156 2.35 16.50 24.08
C PRO A 156 3.83 16.73 23.72
N PHE A 157 4.07 17.25 22.51
CA PHE A 157 5.41 17.67 22.09
C PHE A 157 5.96 18.72 23.08
N PRO A 158 7.24 18.61 23.47
CA PRO A 158 7.89 19.62 24.31
C PRO A 158 8.00 20.97 23.61
#